data_AF-A0A2G1LV57-F1
#
_entry.id   AF-A0A2G1LV57-F1
#
_cell.length_a   1.000
_cell.length_b   1.000
_cell.length_c   1.000
_cell.angle_alpha   90.00
_cell.angle_beta   90.00
_cell.angle_gamma   90.00
#
_symmetry.space_group_name_H-M   'P 1'
#
loop_
_entity.id
_entity.type
_entity.pdbx_description
1 polymer ?
#
loop_
_entity_poly.entity_id
_entity_poly.type
_entity_poly.pdbx_seq_one_letter_code
_entity_poly.pdbx_strand_id
1 'polypeptide(L)'
;MRNAAALDPGLHRRLVDGLYMEAMVMADEARSYFDADEAGQFAADDPLRRVSFACESLKVTTRLMHIIAWLLSQRAWQRGEIGDADVADEKYRLGRATATDPGIAGDFPFAARSLIEASQELYGRVARLEERMLSPDAPLADSPARALMDRLNTAF
;
A
#
# COMPACT_ATOMS: atom_id res chain seq x y z
N MET A 1 -17.79 -22.30 16.99
CA MET A 1 -18.10 -20.86 17.10
C MET A 1 -17.32 -20.15 16.02
N ARG A 2 -17.99 -19.50 15.07
CA ARG A 2 -17.42 -18.97 13.82
C ARG A 2 -17.25 -17.46 14.02
N ASN A 3 -16.01 -17.03 14.24
CA ASN A 3 -15.65 -15.70 14.75
C ASN A 3 -16.00 -14.58 13.75
N ALA A 4 -16.59 -13.50 14.26
CA ALA A 4 -16.97 -12.29 13.51
C ALA A 4 -15.78 -11.39 13.10
N ALA A 5 -14.54 -11.87 13.27
CA ALA A 5 -13.31 -11.14 12.97
C ALA A 5 -12.61 -11.59 11.68
N ALA A 6 -13.01 -12.74 11.10
CA ALA A 6 -12.64 -13.04 9.72
C ALA A 6 -13.39 -12.02 8.84
N LEU A 7 -12.65 -11.16 8.13
CA LEU A 7 -13.23 -10.28 7.12
C LEU A 7 -14.22 -11.09 6.29
N ASP A 8 -15.48 -10.64 6.21
CA ASP A 8 -16.48 -11.28 5.34
C ASP A 8 -15.81 -11.54 3.98
N PRO A 9 -15.79 -12.79 3.47
CA PRO A 9 -15.14 -13.12 2.21
C PRO A 9 -15.53 -12.18 1.06
N GLY A 10 -16.79 -11.71 1.05
CA GLY A 10 -17.26 -10.71 0.09
C GLY A 10 -16.62 -9.33 0.27
N LEU A 11 -16.43 -8.89 1.52
CA LEU A 11 -15.76 -7.63 1.86
C LEU A 11 -14.27 -7.69 1.53
N HIS A 12 -13.60 -8.79 1.88
CA HIS A 12 -12.17 -8.97 1.60
C HIS A 12 -11.90 -8.91 0.09
N ARG A 13 -12.70 -9.61 -0.72
CA ARG A 13 -12.59 -9.56 -2.18
C ARG A 13 -12.72 -8.14 -2.74
N ARG A 14 -13.76 -7.40 -2.32
CA ARG A 14 -13.98 -6.02 -2.77
C ARG A 14 -12.82 -5.09 -2.36
N LEU A 15 -12.27 -5.30 -1.17
CA LEU A 15 -11.13 -4.51 -0.69
C LEU A 15 -9.88 -4.79 -1.52
N VAL A 16 -9.57 -6.06 -1.81
CA VAL A 16 -8.43 -6.45 -2.66
C VAL A 16 -8.61 -5.89 -4.08
N ASP A 17 -9.80 -6.02 -4.67
CA ASP A 17 -10.08 -5.50 -6.01
C ASP A 17 -9.94 -3.96 -6.07
N GLY A 18 -10.43 -3.25 -5.03
CA GLY A 18 -10.29 -1.80 -4.91
C GLY A 18 -8.84 -1.34 -4.78
N LEU A 19 -8.07 -1.97 -3.88
CA LEU A 19 -6.64 -1.71 -3.70
C LEU A 19 -5.83 -2.01 -4.97
N TYR A 20 -6.22 -3.05 -5.71
CA TYR A 20 -5.55 -3.41 -6.97
C TYR A 20 -5.78 -2.35 -8.05
N MET A 21 -7.02 -1.87 -8.21
CA MET A 21 -7.30 -0.77 -9.14
C MET A 21 -6.55 0.50 -8.76
N GLU A 22 -6.56 0.87 -7.47
CA GLU A 22 -5.84 2.02 -6.94
C GLU A 22 -4.32 1.91 -7.23
N ALA A 23 -3.72 0.75 -6.98
CA ALA A 23 -2.30 0.50 -7.25
C ALA A 23 -1.97 0.59 -8.75
N MET A 24 -2.83 0.08 -9.63
CA MET A 24 -2.62 0.13 -11.07
C MET A 24 -2.71 1.55 -11.62
N VAL A 25 -3.68 2.35 -11.15
CA VAL A 25 -3.80 3.77 -11.52
C VAL A 25 -2.57 4.53 -11.05
N MET A 26 -2.18 4.37 -9.78
CA MET A 26 -1.01 5.04 -9.23
C MET A 26 0.29 4.64 -9.93
N ALA A 27 0.42 3.38 -10.37
CA ALA A 27 1.56 2.93 -11.16
C ALA A 27 1.64 3.60 -12.53
N ASP A 28 0.50 3.81 -13.20
CA ASP A 28 0.47 4.55 -14.45
C ASP A 28 0.75 6.04 -14.27
N GLU A 29 0.22 6.66 -13.22
CA GLU A 29 0.51 8.05 -12.85
C GLU A 29 2.00 8.24 -12.53
N ALA A 30 2.59 7.35 -11.73
CA ALA A 30 4.00 7.38 -11.39
C ALA A 30 4.88 7.23 -12.64
N ARG A 31 4.56 6.28 -13.52
CA ARG A 31 5.26 6.08 -14.80
C ARG A 31 5.19 7.36 -15.65
N SER A 32 3.97 7.86 -15.86
CA SER A 32 3.73 9.06 -16.66
C SER A 32 4.47 10.29 -16.13
N TYR A 33 4.56 10.43 -14.80
CA TYR A 33 5.25 11.55 -14.17
C TYR A 33 6.78 11.42 -14.23
N PHE A 34 7.33 10.26 -13.86
CA PHE A 34 8.79 10.08 -13.81
C PHE A 34 9.43 9.99 -15.21
N ASP A 35 8.67 9.61 -16.23
CA ASP A 35 9.11 9.61 -17.63
C ASP A 35 8.95 11.00 -18.30
N ALA A 36 8.32 11.99 -17.66
CA ALA A 36 8.06 13.29 -18.25
C ALA A 36 9.32 14.19 -18.30
N ASP A 37 9.45 14.95 -19.39
CA ASP A 37 10.56 15.90 -19.58
C ASP A 37 10.63 16.97 -18.45
N GLU A 38 9.49 17.36 -17.88
CA GLU A 38 9.42 18.33 -16.79
C GLU A 38 10.08 17.81 -15.51
N ALA A 39 9.93 16.51 -15.21
CA ALA A 39 10.62 15.86 -14.11
C ALA A 39 12.14 15.81 -14.34
N GLY A 40 12.55 15.57 -15.60
CA GLY A 40 13.94 15.62 -16.02
C GLY A 40 14.58 17.01 -15.87
N GLN A 41 13.84 18.07 -16.19
CA GLN A 41 14.30 19.46 -16.08
C GLN A 41 14.48 19.89 -14.62
N PHE A 42 13.54 19.56 -13.72
CA PHE A 42 13.67 19.84 -12.29
C PHE A 42 14.94 19.22 -11.68
N ALA A 43 15.29 18.01 -12.14
CA ALA A 43 16.45 17.28 -11.68
C ALA A 43 17.77 17.72 -12.35
N ALA A 44 17.73 18.52 -13.41
CA ALA A 44 18.92 18.86 -14.20
C ALA A 44 19.84 19.89 -13.52
N ASP A 45 19.26 20.76 -12.68
CA ASP A 45 19.97 21.92 -12.12
C ASP A 45 20.94 21.58 -10.97
N ASP A 46 20.79 20.40 -10.35
CA ASP A 46 21.65 19.95 -9.24
C ASP A 46 21.85 18.42 -9.30
N PRO A 47 23.10 17.94 -9.46
CA PRO A 47 23.42 16.52 -9.45
C PRO A 47 22.89 15.78 -8.21
N LEU A 48 22.89 16.40 -7.03
CA LEU A 48 22.39 15.79 -5.80
C LEU A 48 20.87 15.64 -5.85
N ARG A 49 20.15 16.66 -6.33
CA ARG A 49 18.70 16.56 -6.57
C ARG A 49 18.36 15.48 -7.58
N ARG A 50 19.16 15.33 -8.63
CA ARG A 50 18.97 14.26 -9.62
C ARG A 50 19.06 12.87 -9.01
N VAL A 51 20.06 12.63 -8.16
CA VAL A 51 20.23 11.36 -7.48
C VAL A 51 19.07 11.11 -6.51
N SER A 52 18.71 12.10 -5.69
CA SER A 52 17.56 11.99 -4.78
C SER A 52 16.27 11.69 -5.52
N PHE A 53 15.99 12.40 -6.61
CA PHE A 53 14.80 12.18 -7.43
C PHE A 53 14.75 10.76 -8.01
N ALA A 54 15.87 10.27 -8.56
CA ALA A 54 15.99 8.91 -9.07
C ALA A 54 15.83 7.84 -7.96
N CYS A 55 16.37 8.10 -6.76
CA CYS A 55 16.18 7.23 -5.62
C CYS A 55 14.71 7.15 -5.19
N GLU A 56 14.02 8.29 -5.13
CA GLU A 56 12.62 8.33 -4.75
C GLU A 56 11.70 7.71 -5.80
N SER A 57 11.96 7.93 -7.10
CA SER A 57 11.21 7.26 -8.17
C SER A 57 11.37 5.73 -8.10
N LEU A 58 12.58 5.24 -7.82
CA LEU A 58 12.83 3.81 -7.63
C LEU A 58 12.11 3.26 -6.39
N LYS A 59 12.05 4.03 -5.30
CA LYS A 59 11.31 3.63 -4.09
C LYS A 59 9.81 3.53 -4.37
N VAL A 60 9.23 4.51 -5.06
CA VAL A 60 7.80 4.50 -5.45
C VAL A 60 7.49 3.28 -6.31
N THR A 61 8.24 3.07 -7.39
CA THR A 61 8.02 1.96 -8.32
C THR A 61 8.20 0.60 -7.65
N THR A 62 9.24 0.43 -6.82
CA THR A 62 9.47 -0.82 -6.07
C THR A 62 8.33 -1.09 -5.08
N ARG A 63 7.84 -0.05 -4.40
CA ARG A 63 6.71 -0.17 -3.47
C ARG A 63 5.42 -0.59 -4.20
N LEU A 64 5.12 0.04 -5.33
CA LEU A 64 3.97 -0.32 -6.17
C LEU A 64 4.08 -1.74 -6.71
N MET A 65 5.27 -2.15 -7.13
CA MET A 65 5.54 -3.53 -7.57
C MET A 65 5.24 -4.54 -6.45
N HIS A 66 5.72 -4.31 -5.22
CA HIS A 66 5.43 -5.19 -4.09
C HIS A 66 3.93 -5.25 -3.76
N ILE A 67 3.24 -4.11 -3.80
CA ILE A 67 1.79 -4.04 -3.58
C ILE A 67 1.05 -4.86 -4.64
N ILE A 68 1.36 -4.62 -5.92
CA ILE A 68 0.70 -5.30 -7.04
C ILE A 68 0.96 -6.80 -7.00
N ALA A 69 2.20 -7.22 -6.76
CA ALA A 69 2.55 -8.64 -6.64
C ALA A 69 1.74 -9.33 -5.55
N TRP A 70 1.67 -8.74 -4.36
CA TRP A 70 0.90 -9.28 -3.25
C TRP A 70 -0.60 -9.35 -3.57
N LEU A 71 -1.19 -8.28 -4.13
CA LEU A 71 -2.60 -8.26 -4.51
C LEU A 71 -2.95 -9.29 -5.58
N LEU A 72 -2.03 -9.56 -6.53
CA LEU A 72 -2.20 -10.63 -7.50
C LEU A 72 -2.21 -12.01 -6.84
N SER A 73 -1.34 -12.25 -5.84
CA SER A 73 -1.37 -13.48 -5.04
C SER A 73 -2.69 -13.63 -4.30
N GLN A 74 -3.24 -12.56 -3.71
CA GLN A 74 -4.55 -12.61 -3.06
C GLN A 74 -5.68 -12.95 -4.05
N ARG A 75 -5.63 -12.39 -5.27
CA ARG A 75 -6.62 -12.72 -6.32
C ARG A 75 -6.48 -14.15 -6.84
N ALA A 76 -5.26 -14.69 -6.90
CA ALA A 76 -5.02 -16.09 -7.26
C ALA A 76 -5.56 -17.04 -6.18
N TRP A 77 -5.31 -16.72 -4.90
CA TRP A 77 -5.91 -17.44 -3.76
C TRP A 77 -7.45 -17.41 -3.79
N GLN A 78 -8.07 -16.25 -4.01
CA GLN A 78 -9.52 -16.12 -4.13
C GLN A 78 -10.12 -16.91 -5.32
N ARG A 79 -9.33 -17.20 -6.35
CA ARG A 79 -9.71 -18.04 -7.50
C ARG A 79 -9.46 -19.53 -7.27
N GLY A 80 -8.84 -19.90 -6.15
CA GLY A 80 -8.43 -21.28 -5.86
C GLY A 80 -7.18 -21.73 -6.62
N GLU A 81 -6.43 -20.80 -7.22
CA GLU A 81 -5.15 -21.09 -7.90
C GLU A 81 -4.00 -21.26 -6.89
N ILE A 82 -4.14 -20.68 -5.69
CA ILE A 82 -3.25 -20.85 -4.53
C ILE A 82 -4.08 -21.45 -3.39
N GLY A 83 -3.55 -22.47 -2.72
CA GLY A 83 -4.24 -23.11 -1.59
C GLY A 83 -4.16 -22.29 -0.30
N ASP A 84 -5.07 -22.55 0.63
CA ASP A 84 -5.14 -21.86 1.93
C ASP A 84 -3.86 -22.00 2.77
N ALA A 85 -3.18 -23.15 2.67
CA ALA A 85 -1.91 -23.37 3.37
C ALA A 85 -0.74 -22.62 2.73
N ASP A 86 -0.81 -22.39 1.42
CA ASP A 86 0.29 -21.81 0.65
C ASP A 86 0.26 -20.29 0.69
N VAL A 87 -0.91 -19.65 0.82
CA VAL A 87 -1.03 -18.18 0.77
C VAL A 87 -0.23 -17.45 1.86
N ALA A 88 0.10 -18.15 2.96
CA ALA A 88 0.94 -17.63 4.04
C ALA A 88 2.45 -17.80 3.79
N ASP A 89 2.86 -18.49 2.72
CA ASP A 89 4.26 -18.67 2.36
C ASP A 89 4.96 -17.32 2.11
N GLU A 90 6.23 -17.23 2.51
CA GLU A 90 7.06 -16.03 2.34
C GLU A 90 7.07 -15.49 0.90
N LYS A 91 6.97 -16.35 -0.10
CA LYS A 91 6.96 -15.98 -1.53
C LYS A 91 5.70 -15.19 -1.95
N TYR A 92 4.60 -15.30 -1.21
CA TYR A 92 3.35 -14.57 -1.46
C TYR A 92 3.13 -13.43 -0.47
N ARG A 93 4.09 -13.18 0.43
CA ARG A 93 4.04 -12.09 1.38
C ARG A 93 4.43 -10.76 0.74
N LEU A 94 3.97 -9.68 1.35
CA LEU A 94 4.24 -8.33 0.91
C LEU A 94 5.74 -8.06 1.03
N GLY A 95 6.37 -7.77 -0.11
CA GLY A 95 7.78 -7.42 -0.14
C GLY A 95 8.09 -6.18 0.70
N ARG A 96 9.31 -6.11 1.25
CA ARG A 96 9.75 -4.96 2.03
C ARG A 96 10.01 -3.77 1.13
N ALA A 97 9.31 -2.66 1.37
CA ALA A 97 9.55 -1.40 0.68
C ALA A 97 10.25 -0.41 1.60
N THR A 98 11.26 0.28 1.08
CA THR A 98 11.97 1.34 1.81
C THR A 98 11.07 2.56 1.99
N ALA A 99 11.02 3.12 3.19
CA ALA A 99 10.31 4.37 3.46
C ALA A 99 11.09 5.57 2.88
N THR A 100 10.37 6.65 2.61
CA THR A 100 10.99 7.93 2.24
C THR A 100 11.13 8.79 3.49
N ASP A 101 12.31 9.38 3.70
CA ASP A 101 12.52 10.35 4.76
C ASP A 101 11.76 11.65 4.40
N PRO A 102 10.86 12.16 5.26
CA PRO A 102 10.14 13.41 5.03
C PRO A 102 11.05 14.60 4.70
N GLY A 103 12.28 14.62 5.23
CA GLY A 103 13.24 15.69 4.98
C GLY A 103 13.81 15.71 3.55
N ILE A 104 13.78 14.58 2.84
CA ILE A 104 14.34 14.46 1.47
C ILE A 104 13.36 15.00 0.42
N ALA A 105 12.06 14.78 0.64
CA ALA A 105 11.04 15.13 -0.35
C ALA A 105 10.61 16.61 -0.30
N GLY A 106 11.03 17.37 0.73
CA GLY A 106 10.56 18.74 0.98
C GLY A 106 10.74 19.71 -0.19
N ASP A 107 11.83 19.55 -0.94
CA ASP A 107 12.18 20.41 -2.08
C ASP A 107 11.56 19.95 -3.41
N PHE A 108 10.87 18.80 -3.43
CA PHE A 108 10.36 18.24 -4.67
C PHE A 108 9.09 18.96 -5.15
N PRO A 109 8.80 18.92 -6.47
CA PRO A 109 7.54 19.40 -7.00
C PRO A 109 6.37 18.71 -6.29
N PHE A 110 5.26 19.43 -6.17
CA PHE A 110 4.08 18.91 -5.48
C PHE A 110 3.63 17.55 -6.02
N ALA A 111 3.62 17.37 -7.34
CA ALA A 111 3.24 16.10 -7.97
C ALA A 111 4.13 14.92 -7.53
N ALA A 112 5.46 15.10 -7.48
CA ALA A 112 6.38 14.08 -6.99
C ALA A 112 6.12 13.72 -5.52
N ARG A 113 5.96 14.74 -4.67
CA ARG A 113 5.65 14.54 -3.24
C ARG A 113 4.35 13.77 -3.04
N SER A 114 3.30 14.16 -3.76
CA SER A 114 2.01 13.49 -3.71
C SER A 114 2.11 12.01 -4.08
N LEU A 115 2.88 11.66 -5.12
CA LEU A 115 3.11 10.25 -5.51
C LEU A 115 3.91 9.47 -4.45
N ILE A 116 4.93 10.11 -3.85
CA ILE A 116 5.74 9.52 -2.79
C ILE A 116 4.88 9.23 -1.54
N GLU A 117 4.05 10.19 -1.13
CA GLU A 117 3.17 10.07 0.04
C GLU A 117 2.05 9.06 -0.21
N ALA A 118 1.35 9.17 -1.35
CA ALA A 118 0.24 8.28 -1.69
C ALA A 118 0.70 6.82 -1.81
N SER A 119 1.87 6.56 -2.40
CA SER A 119 2.41 5.21 -2.48
C SER A 119 2.79 4.65 -1.10
N GLN A 120 3.30 5.47 -0.18
CA GLN A 120 3.56 5.06 1.21
C GLN A 120 2.27 4.75 1.96
N GLU A 121 1.24 5.57 1.81
CA GLU A 121 -0.07 5.33 2.43
C GLU A 121 -0.69 4.03 1.92
N LEU A 122 -0.66 3.81 0.60
CA LEU A 122 -1.17 2.60 -0.03
C LEU A 122 -0.42 1.35 0.48
N TYR A 123 0.91 1.40 0.56
CA TYR A 123 1.70 0.33 1.15
C TYR A 123 1.30 0.06 2.59
N GLY A 124 1.14 1.10 3.41
CA GLY A 124 0.71 0.96 4.80
C GLY A 124 -0.67 0.33 4.93
N ARG A 125 -1.62 0.66 4.04
CA ARG A 125 -2.95 0.03 3.98
C ARG A 125 -2.85 -1.46 3.64
N VAL A 126 -2.03 -1.82 2.66
CA VAL A 126 -1.82 -3.21 2.22
C VAL A 126 -1.09 -4.03 3.28
N ALA A 127 -0.06 -3.48 3.91
CA ALA A 127 0.67 -4.11 5.01
C ALA A 127 -0.25 -4.41 6.20
N ARG A 128 -1.12 -3.46 6.59
CA ARG A 128 -2.13 -3.69 7.64
C ARG A 128 -3.15 -4.76 7.24
N LEU A 129 -3.49 -4.86 5.96
CA LEU A 129 -4.37 -5.91 5.47
C LEU A 129 -3.72 -7.29 5.59
N GLU A 130 -2.45 -7.43 5.16
CA GLU A 130 -1.68 -8.66 5.32
C GLU A 130 -1.56 -9.06 6.80
N GLU A 131 -1.18 -8.12 7.66
CA GLU A 131 -1.02 -8.39 9.10
C GLU A 131 -2.30 -8.96 9.71
N ARG A 132 -3.47 -8.41 9.35
CA ARG A 132 -4.77 -8.92 9.78
C ARG A 132 -5.10 -10.31 9.26
N MET A 133 -4.58 -10.68 8.09
CA MET A 133 -4.76 -12.02 7.53
C MET A 133 -3.88 -13.05 8.24
N LEU A 134 -2.65 -12.67 8.59
CA LEU A 134 -1.69 -13.53 9.28
C LEU A 134 -2.00 -13.67 10.78
N SER A 135 -2.59 -12.64 11.39
CA SER A 135 -2.91 -12.60 12.83
C SER A 135 -4.38 -12.24 13.09
N PRO A 136 -5.34 -13.11 12.74
CA PRO A 136 -6.77 -12.82 12.89
C PRO A 136 -7.23 -12.70 14.36
N ASP A 137 -6.48 -13.31 15.29
CA ASP A 137 -6.74 -13.27 16.73
C ASP A 137 -5.95 -12.16 17.46
N ALA A 138 -5.17 -11.35 16.75
CA ALA A 138 -4.50 -10.22 17.37
C ALA A 138 -5.58 -9.26 17.94
N PRO A 139 -5.48 -8.84 19.21
CA PRO A 139 -6.44 -7.91 19.78
C PRO A 139 -6.45 -6.67 18.90
N LEU A 140 -7.64 -6.31 18.39
CA LEU A 140 -7.86 -5.04 17.72
C LEU A 140 -7.44 -3.96 18.72
N ALA A 141 -6.26 -3.36 18.55
CA ALA A 141 -5.87 -2.19 19.32
C ALA A 141 -7.05 -1.22 19.28
N ASP A 142 -7.54 -0.79 20.44
CA ASP A 142 -8.82 -0.07 20.60
C ASP A 142 -8.97 0.98 19.52
N SER A 143 -9.75 0.63 18.49
CA SER A 143 -9.92 1.53 17.35
C SER A 143 -10.61 2.76 17.92
N PRO A 144 -10.05 3.98 17.73
CA PRO A 144 -10.69 5.18 18.23
C PRO A 144 -12.11 5.33 17.68
N ALA A 145 -12.38 4.80 16.48
CA ALA A 145 -13.72 4.72 15.92
C ALA A 145 -14.63 3.74 16.68
N ARG A 146 -14.10 2.61 17.17
CA ARG A 146 -14.84 1.65 17.99
C ARG A 146 -15.11 2.19 19.40
N ALA A 147 -14.13 2.86 20.01
CA ALA A 147 -14.31 3.58 21.26
C ALA A 147 -15.36 4.70 21.14
N LEU A 148 -15.40 5.40 20.01
CA LEU A 148 -16.45 6.38 19.71
C LEU A 148 -17.82 5.73 19.51
N MET A 149 -17.89 4.61 18.78
CA MET A 149 -19.16 3.87 18.58
C MET A 149 -19.70 3.30 19.90
N ASP A 150 -18.85 2.77 20.77
CA ASP A 150 -19.26 2.28 22.10
C ASP A 150 -19.74 3.42 22.99
N ARG A 151 -19.10 4.59 22.92
CA ARG A 151 -19.60 5.80 23.58
C ARG A 151 -20.95 6.25 23.06
N LEU A 152 -21.21 6.12 21.76
CA LEU A 152 -22.51 6.45 21.18
C LEU A 152 -23.59 5.43 21.60
N ASN A 153 -23.27 4.13 21.58
CA ASN A 153 -24.18 3.07 21.99
C ASN A 153 -24.52 3.08 23.49
N THR A 154 -23.68 3.69 24.33
CA THR A 154 -23.92 3.82 25.77
C THR A 154 -24.64 5.12 26.15
N ALA A 155 -24.74 6.07 25.22
CA ALA A 155 -25.37 7.38 25.44
C ALA A 155 -26.87 7.43 25.06
N PHE A 156 -27.38 6.41 24.37
CA PHE A 156 -28.77 6.27 23.91
C PHE A 156 -29.29 4.87 24.22
#